data_AF-A0A3D3KQC3-F1
#
_entry.id   AF-A0A3D3KQC3-F1
#
_cell.length_a   1.000
_cell.length_b   1.000
_cell.length_c   1.000
_cell.angle_alpha   90.00
_cell.angle_beta   90.00
_cell.angle_gamma   90.00
#
_symmetry.space_group_name_H-M   'P 1'
#
loop_
_entity.id
_entity.type
_entity.pdbx_description
1 polymer ?
#
loop_
_entity_poly.entity_id
_entity_poly.type
_entity_poly.pdbx_seq_one_letter_code
_entity_poly.pdbx_strand_id
1 'polypeptide(L)'
;MTTMTAVKARDQFAELVSRVGYGKERIAVTRRGKAVAAIVPIEDMKLLEEIEDRIDLEDARKALTEAKRKGTISLSRLKKELGL
;
A
#
# COMPACT_ATOMS: atom_id res chain seq x y z
N MET A 1 11.13 -12.69 -9.32
CA MET A 1 10.72 -12.39 -7.93
C MET A 1 11.01 -13.62 -7.10
N THR A 2 11.89 -13.50 -6.11
CA THR A 2 12.26 -14.61 -5.21
C THR A 2 11.07 -14.92 -4.31
N THR A 3 10.76 -16.19 -4.10
CA THR A 3 9.67 -16.61 -3.23
C THR A 3 10.21 -17.50 -2.12
N MET A 4 9.59 -17.43 -0.96
CA MET A 4 9.95 -18.23 0.20
C MET A 4 8.74 -18.51 1.06
N THR A 5 8.73 -19.63 1.78
CA THR A 5 7.65 -19.94 2.72
C THR A 5 7.77 -19.09 3.97
N ALA A 6 6.65 -18.78 4.63
CA ALA A 6 6.64 -18.06 5.90
C ALA A 6 7.47 -18.76 6.99
N VAL A 7 7.55 -20.09 6.96
CA VAL A 7 8.38 -20.88 7.88
C VAL A 7 9.87 -20.57 7.66
N LYS A 8 10.36 -20.68 6.41
CA LYS A 8 11.76 -20.35 6.09
C LYS A 8 12.07 -18.87 6.33
N ALA A 9 11.13 -17.97 6.01
CA ALA A 9 11.28 -16.54 6.23
C ALA A 9 11.53 -16.20 7.70
N ARG A 10 10.81 -16.86 8.60
CA ARG A 10 10.97 -16.70 10.05
C ARG A 10 12.32 -17.22 10.51
N ASP A 11 12.72 -18.38 10.03
CA ASP A 11 13.96 -19.03 10.48
C ASP A 11 15.23 -18.29 9.98
N GLN A 12 15.13 -17.54 8.87
CA GLN A 12 16.25 -16.81 8.26
C GLN A 12 16.08 -15.27 8.29
N PHE A 13 15.27 -14.73 9.20
CA PHE A 13 14.82 -13.33 9.14
C PHE A 13 15.97 -12.31 9.05
N ALA A 14 17.01 -12.44 9.89
CA ALA A 14 18.13 -11.49 9.90
C ALA A 14 18.94 -11.46 8.60
N GLU A 15 19.16 -12.64 7.99
CA GLU A 15 19.84 -12.76 6.70
C GLU A 15 19.01 -12.08 5.60
N LEU A 16 17.70 -12.30 5.62
CA LEU A 16 16.78 -11.70 4.64
C LEU A 16 16.74 -10.19 4.73
N VAL A 17 16.69 -9.63 5.94
CA VAL A 17 16.74 -8.18 6.14
C VAL A 17 18.05 -7.61 5.58
N SER A 18 19.18 -8.30 5.77
CA SER A 18 20.47 -7.87 5.22
C SER A 18 20.48 -7.92 3.69
N ARG A 19 20.00 -9.03 3.10
CA ARG A 19 19.91 -9.21 1.64
C ARG A 19 18.97 -8.22 0.98
N VAL A 20 17.83 -7.93 1.61
CA VAL A 20 16.86 -6.95 1.10
C VAL A 20 17.40 -5.53 1.26
N GLY A 21 17.90 -5.18 2.45
CA GLY A 21 18.37 -3.83 2.75
C GLY A 21 19.59 -3.41 1.94
N TYR A 22 20.60 -4.29 1.84
CA TYR A 22 21.86 -4.01 1.16
C TYR A 22 21.92 -4.56 -0.27
N GLY A 23 21.44 -5.79 -0.47
CA GLY A 23 21.44 -6.45 -1.78
C GLY A 23 20.27 -6.06 -2.69
N LYS A 24 19.34 -5.22 -2.19
CA LYS A 24 18.18 -4.71 -2.94
C LYS A 24 17.26 -5.80 -3.50
N GLU A 25 17.25 -6.95 -2.83
CA GLU A 25 16.35 -8.05 -3.18
C GLU A 25 14.89 -7.75 -2.81
N ARG A 26 13.96 -8.31 -3.57
CA ARG A 26 12.52 -8.29 -3.27
C ARG A 26 12.01 -9.72 -3.13
N ILE A 27 11.45 -10.05 -1.97
CA ILE A 27 11.12 -11.43 -1.62
C ILE A 27 9.63 -11.56 -1.27
N ALA A 28 8.92 -12.44 -1.99
CA ALA A 28 7.56 -12.83 -1.67
C ALA A 28 7.55 -13.86 -0.54
N VAL A 29 6.81 -13.57 0.53
CA VAL A 29 6.51 -14.54 1.58
C VAL A 29 5.22 -15.27 1.23
N THR A 30 5.29 -16.60 1.25
CA THR A 30 4.19 -17.48 0.85
C THR A 30 3.68 -18.33 2.02
N ARG A 31 2.38 -18.59 2.03
CA ARG A 31 1.72 -19.53 2.94
C ARG A 31 0.85 -20.47 2.12
N ARG A 32 1.07 -21.79 2.25
CA ARG A 32 0.39 -22.81 1.44
C ARG A 32 0.50 -22.54 -0.07
N GLY A 33 1.68 -22.11 -0.52
CA GLY A 33 1.97 -21.80 -1.93
C GLY A 33 1.43 -20.46 -2.45
N LYS A 34 0.66 -19.71 -1.66
CA LYS A 34 0.14 -18.39 -2.05
C LYS A 34 0.98 -17.27 -1.45
N ALA A 35 1.32 -16.25 -2.25
CA ALA A 35 1.95 -15.04 -1.73
C ALA A 35 0.98 -14.30 -0.78
N VAL A 36 1.48 -13.89 0.38
CA VAL A 36 0.68 -13.23 1.42
C VAL A 36 1.32 -11.95 1.96
N ALA A 37 2.63 -11.79 1.77
CA ALA A 37 3.38 -10.59 2.15
C ALA A 37 4.65 -10.48 1.29
N ALA A 38 5.36 -9.36 1.40
CA ALA A 38 6.66 -9.17 0.79
C ALA A 38 7.62 -8.50 1.77
N ILE A 39 8.91 -8.82 1.65
CA ILE A 39 10.00 -8.07 2.27
C ILE A 39 10.71 -7.34 1.13
N VAL A 40 10.75 -6.02 1.23
CA VAL A 40 11.27 -5.12 0.19
C VAL A 40 12.25 -4.11 0.78
N PRO A 41 13.17 -3.55 -0.03
CA PRO A 41 14.03 -2.45 0.40
C PRO A 41 13.20 -1.27 0.92
N ILE A 42 13.76 -0.51 1.86
CA ILE A 42 13.03 0.61 2.49
C ILE A 42 12.64 1.69 1.48
N GLU A 43 13.46 1.90 0.44
CA GLU A 43 13.17 2.83 -0.64
C GLU A 43 11.97 2.41 -1.49
N ASP A 44 11.74 1.11 -1.68
CA ASP A 44 10.59 0.62 -2.45
C ASP A 44 9.30 0.82 -1.65
N MET A 45 9.37 0.57 -0.34
CA MET A 45 8.26 0.85 0.57
C MET A 45 7.92 2.34 0.56
N LYS A 46 8.92 3.23 0.67
CA LYS A 46 8.70 4.69 0.58
C LYS A 46 8.17 5.12 -0.78
N LEU A 47 8.63 4.51 -1.87
CA LEU A 47 8.12 4.82 -3.20
C LEU A 47 6.63 4.47 -3.33
N LEU A 48 6.19 3.36 -2.74
CA LEU A 48 4.76 3.00 -2.72
C LEU A 48 3.95 4.04 -1.94
N GLU A 49 4.42 4.44 -0.75
CA GLU A 49 3.79 5.51 0.05
C GLU A 49 3.70 6.84 -0.72
N GLU A 50 4.79 7.26 -1.39
CA GLU A 50 4.80 8.48 -2.20
C GLU A 50 3.84 8.44 -3.39
N ILE A 51 3.63 7.26 -3.99
CA ILE A 51 2.66 7.08 -5.08
C ILE A 51 1.24 7.20 -4.54
N GLU A 52 0.94 6.58 -3.40
CA GLU A 52 -0.36 6.67 -2.73
C GLU A 52 -0.68 8.13 -2.36
N ASP A 53 0.26 8.83 -1.71
CA ASP A 53 0.11 10.25 -1.35
C ASP A 53 -0.18 11.14 -2.57
N ARG A 54 0.47 10.87 -3.71
CA ARG A 54 0.26 11.62 -4.94
C ARG A 54 -1.13 11.40 -5.52
N ILE A 55 -1.64 10.18 -5.49
CA ILE A 55 -2.98 9.83 -5.97
C ILE A 55 -4.02 10.50 -5.07
N ASP A 56 -3.88 10.36 -3.76
CA ASP A 56 -4.78 10.97 -2.78
C ASP A 56 -4.83 12.51 -2.92
N LEU A 57 -3.68 13.14 -3.12
CA LEU A 57 -3.61 14.58 -3.36
C LEU A 57 -4.30 15.00 -4.66
N GLU A 58 -4.15 14.21 -5.72
CA GLU A 58 -4.83 14.45 -6.99
C GLU A 58 -6.35 14.35 -6.84
N ASP A 59 -6.83 13.33 -6.16
CA ASP A 59 -8.26 13.11 -5.93
C ASP A 59 -8.86 14.19 -5.00
N ALA A 60 -8.14 14.61 -3.96
CA ALA A 60 -8.54 15.73 -3.12
C ALA A 60 -8.65 17.04 -3.93
N ARG A 61 -7.70 17.30 -4.86
CA ARG A 61 -7.75 18.48 -5.74
C ARG A 61 -8.93 18.44 -6.71
N LYS A 62 -9.23 17.27 -7.28
CA LYS A 62 -10.40 17.06 -8.14
C LYS A 62 -11.69 17.30 -7.35
N ALA A 63 -11.82 16.71 -6.17
CA ALA A 63 -12.98 16.89 -5.29
C ALA A 63 -13.19 18.36 -4.90
N LEU A 64 -12.12 19.08 -4.55
CA LEU A 64 -12.20 20.51 -4.23
C LEU A 64 -12.66 21.34 -5.44
N THR A 65 -12.17 21.01 -6.64
CA THR A 65 -12.58 21.68 -7.88
C THR A 65 -14.04 21.41 -8.20
N GLU A 66 -14.50 20.16 -8.03
CA GLU A 66 -15.90 19.80 -8.19
C GLU A 66 -16.80 20.53 -7.18
N ALA A 67 -16.43 20.55 -5.91
CA ALA A 67 -17.17 21.23 -4.85
C ALA A 67 -17.30 22.73 -5.13
N LYS A 68 -16.23 23.38 -5.61
CA LYS A 68 -16.27 24.79 -6.02
C LYS A 68 -17.22 25.04 -7.19
N ARG A 69 -17.34 24.10 -8.12
CA ARG A 69 -18.17 24.23 -9.34
C ARG A 69 -19.64 23.86 -9.11
N LYS A 70 -19.89 22.78 -8.37
CA LYS A 70 -21.21 22.15 -8.23
C LYS A 70 -21.83 22.32 -6.84
N GLY A 71 -21.07 22.85 -5.88
CA GLY A 71 -21.46 22.90 -4.47
C GLY A 71 -21.22 21.57 -3.75
N THR A 72 -21.60 21.53 -2.47
CA THR A 72 -21.47 20.36 -1.58
C THR A 72 -22.83 19.98 -1.00
N ILE A 73 -22.97 18.74 -0.54
CA ILE A 73 -24.14 18.29 0.24
C ILE A 73 -23.80 18.14 1.72
N SER A 74 -24.81 18.23 2.58
CA SER A 74 -24.63 17.94 4.01
C SER A 74 -24.43 16.44 4.25
N LEU A 75 -23.70 16.10 5.32
CA LEU A 75 -23.50 14.71 5.73
C LEU A 75 -24.84 13.99 5.97
N SER A 76 -25.84 14.67 6.55
CA SER A 76 -27.17 14.13 6.77
C SER A 76 -27.87 13.72 5.47
N ARG A 77 -27.73 14.54 4.42
CA ARG A 77 -28.27 14.23 3.09
C ARG A 77 -27.53 13.05 2.46
N LEU A 78 -26.20 13.05 2.53
CA LEU A 78 -25.38 11.95 2.00
C LEU A 78 -25.73 10.60 2.64
N LYS A 79 -25.87 10.55 3.97
CA LYS A 79 -26.27 9.32 4.69
C LYS A 79 -27.60 8.77 4.19
N LYS A 80 -28.60 9.65 4.04
CA LYS A 80 -29.92 9.29 3.48
C LYS A 80 -29.82 8.73 2.06
N GLU A 81 -28.99 9.32 1.20
CA GLU A 81 -28.77 8.85 -0.18
C GLU A 81 -28.06 7.48 -0.22
N LEU A 82 -27.19 7.19 0.76
CA LEU A 82 -26.46 5.92 0.88
C LEU A 82 -27.22 4.83 1.67
N GLY A 83 -28.40 5.14 2.23
CA GLY A 83 -29.16 4.21 3.07
C GLY A 83 -28.52 3.92 4.43
N LEU A 84 -27.73 4.87 4.95
CA LEU A 84 -27.03 4.83 6.24
C LEU A 84 -27.70 5.69 7.31
#